data_AF-A0A937SSM0-F1
#
_entry.id   AF-A0A937SSM0-F1
#
_cell.length_a   1.000
_cell.length_b   1.000
_cell.length_c   1.000
_cell.angle_alpha   90.00
_cell.angle_beta   90.00
_cell.angle_gamma   90.00
#
_symmetry.space_group_name_H-M   'P 1'
#
loop_
_entity.id
_entity.type
_entity.pdbx_description
1 polymer ?
#
loop_
_entity_poly.entity_id
_entity_poly.type
_entity_poly.pdbx_seq_one_letter_code
_entity_poly.pdbx_strand_id
1 'polypeptide(L)'
;MRLLRPDIDEIDEVPDDCRQVIKAADALGIGEYDFFKLAYRHWSGREIDDKRLEKAFVAYMFYQKIPPWARHFARRVETLDLYGRLDPKALGAPPRRLPPPPENGRLSLALMAAAMIIFFTALANTDSDLIDTASVGCPGATGMRFFETWAYMISGKRPPPCDAYRRLPDELPGDDGGK
;
A
#
# COMPACT_ATOMS: atom_id res chain seq x y z
N MET A 1 41.71 20.67 -6.01
CA MET A 1 41.05 19.40 -5.65
C MET A 1 39.65 19.73 -5.17
N ARG A 2 38.67 19.74 -6.09
CA ARG A 2 37.26 20.04 -5.80
C ARG A 2 36.50 18.75 -6.08
N LEU A 3 35.95 18.15 -5.03
CA LEU A 3 35.13 16.96 -5.12
C LEU A 3 33.88 17.33 -5.96
N LEU A 4 33.84 16.85 -7.20
CA LEU A 4 32.59 16.69 -7.93
C LEU A 4 31.80 15.62 -7.17
N ARG A 5 30.95 16.04 -6.22
CA ARG A 5 29.76 15.26 -5.93
C ARG A 5 28.92 15.32 -7.20
N PRO A 6 28.57 14.20 -7.85
CA PRO A 6 27.41 14.23 -8.71
C PRO A 6 26.24 14.58 -7.79
N ASP A 7 25.69 15.77 -7.98
CA ASP A 7 24.45 16.16 -7.32
C ASP A 7 23.37 15.16 -7.73
N ILE A 8 22.56 14.85 -6.72
CA ILE A 8 21.61 13.75 -6.65
C ILE A 8 20.33 14.21 -7.39
N ASP A 9 20.50 14.59 -8.65
CA ASP A 9 19.46 15.12 -9.54
C ASP A 9 19.12 14.15 -10.67
N GLU A 10 19.71 12.95 -10.68
CA GLU A 10 19.18 11.81 -11.43
C GLU A 10 18.00 11.19 -10.65
N ILE A 11 17.05 12.04 -10.27
CA ILE A 11 15.71 11.62 -9.89
C ILE A 11 15.12 11.07 -11.18
N ASP A 12 14.62 9.83 -11.15
CA ASP A 12 13.81 9.22 -12.21
C ASP A 12 12.79 10.24 -12.75
N GLU A 13 13.18 11.02 -13.77
CA GLU A 13 12.30 11.95 -14.44
C GLU A 13 11.36 11.10 -15.27
N VAL A 14 10.17 10.84 -14.71
CA VAL A 14 9.05 10.36 -15.50
C VAL A 14 8.97 11.27 -16.73
N PRO A 15 9.11 10.73 -17.96
CA PRO A 15 9.14 11.53 -19.16
C PRO A 15 7.96 12.48 -19.18
N ASP A 16 8.19 13.74 -19.50
CA ASP A 16 7.19 14.81 -19.42
C ASP A 16 5.86 14.42 -20.08
N ASP A 17 5.94 13.66 -21.17
CA ASP A 17 4.79 13.16 -21.91
C ASP A 17 3.95 12.13 -21.13
N CYS A 18 4.56 11.27 -20.29
CA CYS A 18 3.81 10.33 -19.43
C CYS A 18 2.98 11.11 -18.41
N ARG A 19 3.58 12.15 -17.82
CA ARG A 19 2.86 13.04 -16.90
C ARG A 19 1.72 13.77 -17.60
N GLN A 20 1.90 14.21 -18.84
CA GLN A 20 0.84 14.83 -19.65
C GLN A 20 -0.32 13.86 -19.90
N VAL A 21 -0.04 12.59 -20.21
CA VAL A 21 -1.09 11.58 -20.43
C VAL A 21 -1.89 11.32 -19.15
N ILE A 22 -1.21 11.17 -18.01
CA ILE A 22 -1.86 10.95 -16.70
C ILE A 22 -2.75 12.15 -16.35
N LYS A 23 -2.23 13.37 -16.46
CA LYS A 23 -3.01 14.59 -16.22
C LYS A 23 -4.22 14.70 -17.14
N ALA A 24 -4.04 14.43 -18.43
CA ALA A 24 -5.12 14.49 -19.41
C ALA A 24 -6.21 13.44 -19.15
N ALA A 25 -5.82 12.22 -18.73
CA ALA A 25 -6.76 11.17 -18.37
C ALA A 25 -7.57 11.55 -17.13
N ASP A 26 -6.93 12.12 -16.10
CA ASP A 26 -7.61 12.56 -14.88
C ASP A 26 -8.52 13.77 -15.12
N ALA A 27 -8.09 14.74 -15.94
CA ALA A 27 -8.92 15.87 -16.37
C ALA A 27 -10.20 15.41 -17.12
N LEU A 28 -10.10 14.32 -17.89
CA LEU A 28 -11.24 13.68 -18.54
C LEU A 28 -12.05 12.78 -17.60
N GLY A 29 -11.51 12.45 -16.43
CA GLY A 29 -12.12 11.52 -15.47
C GLY A 29 -12.18 10.07 -15.95
N ILE A 30 -11.24 9.65 -16.79
CA ILE A 30 -11.19 8.29 -17.37
C ILE A 30 -9.89 7.57 -16.99
N GLY A 31 -9.89 6.24 -17.07
CA GLY A 31 -8.67 5.46 -16.91
C GLY A 31 -7.71 5.66 -18.09
N GLU A 32 -6.42 5.45 -17.87
CA GLU A 32 -5.39 5.58 -18.91
C GLU A 32 -5.63 4.63 -20.10
N TYR A 33 -6.13 3.43 -19.84
CA TYR A 33 -6.48 2.48 -20.90
C TYR A 33 -7.62 3.01 -21.80
N ASP A 34 -8.67 3.56 -21.18
CA ASP A 34 -9.79 4.19 -21.90
C ASP A 34 -9.34 5.46 -22.63
N PHE A 35 -8.40 6.21 -22.06
CA PHE A 35 -7.77 7.35 -22.70
C PHE A 35 -7.06 6.95 -23.99
N PHE A 36 -6.32 5.83 -24.00
CA PHE A 36 -5.66 5.34 -25.21
C PHE A 36 -6.68 4.93 -26.27
N LYS A 37 -7.74 4.23 -25.88
CA LYS A 37 -8.84 3.86 -26.79
C LYS A 37 -9.50 5.10 -27.41
N LEU A 38 -9.72 6.13 -26.59
CA LEU A 38 -10.32 7.40 -27.00
C LEU A 38 -9.42 8.19 -27.96
N ALA A 39 -8.13 8.32 -27.61
CA ALA A 39 -7.15 9.04 -28.39
C ALA A 39 -6.97 8.43 -29.79
N TYR A 40 -6.94 7.09 -29.88
CA TYR A 40 -6.88 6.41 -31.17
C TYR A 40 -8.14 6.66 -32.00
N ARG A 41 -9.33 6.61 -31.39
CA ARG A 41 -10.60 6.91 -32.08
C ARG A 41 -10.61 8.32 -32.66
N HIS A 42 -10.09 9.31 -31.94
CA HIS A 42 -9.97 10.70 -32.43
C HIS A 42 -8.93 10.83 -33.55
N TRP A 43 -7.87 10.03 -33.53
CA TRP A 43 -6.81 10.10 -34.54
C TRP A 43 -7.18 9.37 -35.84
N SER A 44 -7.69 8.14 -35.76
CA SER A 44 -7.97 7.31 -36.93
C SER A 44 -9.42 7.32 -37.39
N GLY A 45 -10.35 7.89 -36.60
CA GLY A 45 -11.79 7.84 -36.84
C GLY A 45 -12.40 6.43 -36.75
N ARG A 46 -11.67 5.45 -36.19
CA ARG A 46 -12.08 4.04 -36.09
C ARG A 46 -11.81 3.51 -34.70
N GLU A 47 -12.50 2.44 -34.32
CA GLU A 47 -12.15 1.69 -33.11
C GLU A 47 -10.85 0.90 -33.32
N ILE A 48 -10.04 0.83 -32.27
CA ILE A 48 -8.81 0.04 -32.25
C ILE A 48 -9.15 -1.41 -31.91
N ASP A 49 -8.42 -2.35 -32.51
CA ASP A 49 -8.43 -3.75 -32.08
C ASP A 49 -7.80 -3.89 -30.70
N ASP A 50 -8.44 -4.63 -29.80
CA ASP A 50 -8.03 -4.71 -28.39
C ASP A 50 -6.61 -5.25 -28.22
N LYS A 51 -6.16 -6.21 -29.06
CA LYS A 51 -4.77 -6.73 -28.98
C LYS A 51 -3.74 -5.68 -29.37
N ARG A 52 -4.07 -4.83 -30.35
CA ARG A 52 -3.18 -3.73 -30.78
C ARG A 52 -3.11 -2.63 -29.72
N LEU A 53 -4.25 -2.35 -29.07
CA LEU A 53 -4.32 -1.40 -27.96
C LEU A 53 -3.52 -1.89 -26.77
N GLU A 54 -3.72 -3.13 -26.36
CA GLU A 54 -3.01 -3.78 -25.26
C GLU A 54 -1.49 -3.74 -25.50
N LYS A 55 -1.02 -4.11 -26.69
CA LYS A 55 0.41 -4.04 -27.02
C LYS A 55 0.98 -2.63 -26.87
N ALA A 56 0.24 -1.61 -27.29
CA ALA A 56 0.65 -0.22 -27.14
C ALA A 56 0.64 0.23 -25.67
N PHE A 57 -0.36 -0.21 -24.91
CA PHE A 57 -0.52 0.12 -23.49
C PHE A 57 0.55 -0.54 -22.62
N VAL A 58 0.86 -1.82 -22.85
CA VAL A 58 1.97 -2.55 -22.22
C VAL A 58 3.29 -1.84 -22.52
N ALA A 59 3.52 -1.42 -23.77
CA ALA A 59 4.73 -0.68 -24.10
C ALA A 59 4.83 0.67 -23.36
N TYR A 60 3.71 1.34 -23.16
CA TYR A 60 3.61 2.55 -22.34
C TYR A 60 3.91 2.26 -20.86
N MET A 61 3.31 1.22 -20.26
CA MET A 61 3.52 0.91 -18.84
C MET A 61 4.95 0.50 -18.51
N PHE A 62 5.57 -0.35 -19.34
CA PHE A 62 6.90 -0.92 -19.02
C PHE A 62 8.07 -0.10 -19.56
N TYR A 63 7.88 0.59 -20.69
CA TYR A 63 8.97 1.32 -21.34
C TYR A 63 8.73 2.83 -21.40
N GLN A 64 7.63 3.33 -20.81
CA GLN A 64 7.23 4.74 -20.87
C GLN A 64 7.17 5.29 -22.31
N LYS A 65 6.94 4.40 -23.28
CA LYS A 65 6.87 4.73 -24.70
C LYS A 65 5.43 5.06 -25.08
N ILE A 66 5.14 6.34 -25.18
CA ILE A 66 3.82 6.83 -25.58
C ILE A 66 3.72 6.86 -27.11
N PRO A 67 2.67 6.25 -27.70
CA PRO A 67 2.44 6.36 -29.12
C PRO A 67 2.09 7.81 -29.53
N PRO A 68 2.51 8.27 -30.73
CA PRO A 68 2.36 9.67 -31.13
C PRO A 68 0.94 10.22 -31.07
N TRP A 69 -0.06 9.39 -31.37
CA TRP A 69 -1.47 9.76 -31.31
C TRP A 69 -1.94 10.04 -29.86
N ALA A 70 -1.46 9.28 -28.87
CA ALA A 70 -1.81 9.49 -27.46
C ALA A 70 -1.16 10.79 -26.95
N ARG A 71 0.10 11.03 -27.31
CA ARG A 71 0.82 12.26 -26.98
C ARG A 71 0.12 13.50 -27.56
N HIS A 72 -0.26 13.47 -28.84
CA HIS A 72 -0.95 14.58 -29.47
C HIS A 72 -2.32 14.83 -28.82
N PHE A 73 -3.05 13.77 -28.49
CA PHE A 73 -4.33 13.89 -27.81
C PHE A 73 -4.18 14.48 -26.39
N ALA A 74 -3.18 14.04 -25.62
CA ALA A 74 -2.91 14.58 -24.28
C ALA A 74 -2.67 16.09 -24.30
N ARG A 75 -1.82 16.58 -25.21
CA ARG A 75 -1.55 18.02 -25.36
C ARG A 75 -2.80 18.81 -25.73
N ARG A 76 -3.66 18.25 -26.59
CA ARG A 76 -4.94 18.88 -26.95
C ARG A 76 -5.88 18.96 -25.75
N VAL A 77 -5.96 17.91 -24.93
CA VAL A 77 -6.79 17.87 -23.72
C VAL A 77 -6.28 18.90 -22.70
N GLU A 78 -4.98 18.93 -22.44
CA GLU A 78 -4.37 19.90 -21.53
C GLU A 78 -4.61 21.35 -22.00
N THR A 79 -4.48 21.60 -23.31
CA THR A 79 -4.81 22.91 -23.88
C THR A 79 -6.28 23.28 -23.63
N LEU A 80 -7.21 22.35 -23.83
CA LEU A 80 -8.64 22.60 -23.59
C LEU A 80 -8.95 22.82 -22.11
N ASP A 81 -8.26 22.11 -21.22
CA ASP A 81 -8.38 22.23 -19.77
C ASP A 81 -7.89 23.61 -19.30
N LEU A 82 -6.75 24.07 -19.79
CA LEU A 82 -6.20 25.40 -19.49
C LEU A 82 -7.16 26.54 -19.88
N TYR A 83 -7.92 26.37 -20.97
CA TYR A 83 -8.92 27.36 -21.40
C TYR A 83 -10.29 27.17 -20.72
N GLY A 84 -10.46 26.19 -19.82
CA GLY A 84 -11.73 25.88 -19.17
C GLY A 84 -12.81 25.40 -20.16
N ARG A 85 -12.41 24.89 -21.32
CA ARG A 85 -13.30 24.40 -22.40
C ARG A 85 -13.34 22.89 -22.49
N LEU A 86 -12.78 22.20 -21.49
CA LEU A 86 -12.79 20.75 -21.46
C LEU A 86 -14.21 20.25 -21.17
N ASP A 87 -14.87 19.73 -22.20
CA ASP A 87 -16.10 18.97 -22.06
C ASP A 87 -15.81 17.48 -22.33
N PRO A 88 -15.72 16.65 -21.27
CA PRO A 88 -15.47 15.22 -21.40
C PRO A 88 -16.54 14.52 -22.25
N LYS A 89 -17.80 14.97 -22.18
CA LYS A 89 -18.90 14.36 -22.94
C LYS A 89 -18.79 14.68 -24.42
N ALA A 90 -18.45 15.92 -24.77
CA ALA A 90 -18.21 16.31 -26.16
C ALA A 90 -17.01 15.57 -26.77
N LEU A 91 -16.00 15.24 -25.97
CA LEU A 91 -14.86 14.43 -26.40
C LEU A 91 -15.19 12.93 -26.51
N GLY A 92 -16.36 12.49 -26.04
CA GLY A 92 -16.80 11.10 -26.07
C GLY A 92 -16.10 10.23 -25.02
N ALA A 93 -15.65 10.84 -23.92
CA ALA A 93 -15.11 10.13 -22.78
C ALA A 93 -16.23 9.33 -22.08
N PRO A 94 -16.02 8.03 -21.77
CA PRO A 94 -16.98 7.28 -20.97
C PRO A 94 -17.16 7.93 -19.58
N PRO A 95 -18.36 7.81 -18.96
CA PRO A 95 -18.55 8.30 -17.61
C PRO A 95 -17.59 7.62 -16.64
N ARG A 96 -16.96 8.40 -15.75
CA ARG A 96 -16.08 7.89 -14.70
C ARG A 96 -16.82 6.78 -13.93
N ARG A 97 -16.30 5.56 -13.98
CA ARG A 97 -16.75 4.49 -13.07
C ARG A 97 -16.19 4.81 -11.69
N LEU A 98 -16.83 5.74 -11.00
CA LEU A 98 -16.55 5.91 -9.58
C LEU A 98 -17.03 4.63 -8.90
N PRO A 99 -16.17 3.88 -8.19
CA PRO A 99 -16.66 2.78 -7.38
C PRO A 99 -17.75 3.36 -6.46
N PRO A 100 -18.94 2.73 -6.38
CA PRO A 100 -19.96 3.23 -5.49
C PRO A 100 -19.35 3.32 -4.09
N PRO A 101 -19.58 4.42 -3.36
CA PRO A 101 -19.10 4.52 -1.99
C PRO A 101 -19.60 3.27 -1.25
N PRO A 102 -18.73 2.55 -0.52
CA PRO A 102 -19.17 1.36 0.20
C PRO A 102 -20.36 1.75 1.09
N GLU A 103 -21.45 1.00 1.02
CA GLU A 103 -22.72 1.30 1.71
C GLU A 103 -22.51 1.54 3.22
N ASN A 104 -21.51 0.86 3.78
CA ASN A 104 -21.11 0.95 5.18
C ASN A 104 -19.89 1.85 5.39
N GLY A 105 -19.59 2.77 4.46
CA GLY A 105 -18.35 3.56 4.46
C GLY A 105 -18.16 4.37 5.73
N ARG A 106 -19.25 4.98 6.24
CA ARG A 106 -19.24 5.73 7.51
C ARG A 106 -19.05 4.81 8.71
N LEU A 107 -19.67 3.64 8.71
CA LEU A 107 -19.53 2.65 9.78
C LEU A 107 -18.12 2.06 9.80
N SER A 108 -17.54 1.78 8.64
CA SER A 108 -16.18 1.25 8.49
C SER A 108 -15.14 2.28 8.95
N LEU A 109 -15.32 3.55 8.59
CA LEU A 109 -14.50 4.67 9.09
C LEU A 109 -14.62 4.82 10.61
N ALA A 110 -15.83 4.73 11.15
CA ALA A 110 -16.07 4.80 12.58
C ALA A 110 -15.41 3.62 13.32
N LEU A 111 -15.50 2.41 12.79
CA LEU A 111 -14.84 1.22 13.34
C LEU A 111 -13.31 1.35 13.32
N MET A 112 -12.74 1.83 12.21
CA MET A 112 -11.30 2.09 12.12
C MET A 112 -10.84 3.15 13.12
N ALA A 113 -11.57 4.27 13.22
CA ALA A 113 -11.26 5.31 14.18
C ALA A 113 -11.37 4.80 15.63
N ALA A 114 -12.42 4.03 15.93
CA ALA A 114 -12.60 3.42 17.25
C ALA A 114 -11.49 2.43 17.58
N ALA A 115 -11.11 1.55 16.64
CA ALA A 115 -10.02 0.61 16.83
C ALA A 115 -8.68 1.33 17.03
N MET A 116 -8.42 2.39 16.26
CA MET A 116 -7.24 3.23 16.42
C MET A 116 -7.21 3.92 17.78
N ILE A 117 -8.34 4.48 18.23
CA ILE A 117 -8.48 5.08 19.57
C ILE A 117 -8.25 4.04 20.65
N ILE A 118 -8.86 2.85 20.56
CA ILE A 118 -8.67 1.74 21.51
C ILE A 118 -7.20 1.31 21.56
N PHE A 119 -6.54 1.25 20.41
CA PHE A 119 -5.12 0.93 20.33
C PHE A 119 -4.26 2.00 21.01
N PHE A 120 -4.50 3.28 20.71
CA PHE A 120 -3.79 4.39 21.34
C PHE A 120 -4.08 4.49 22.83
N THR A 121 -5.30 4.24 23.29
CA THR A 121 -5.62 4.20 24.71
C THR A 121 -4.99 2.98 25.39
N ALA A 122 -4.90 1.82 24.74
CA ALA A 122 -4.16 0.68 25.28
C ALA A 122 -2.65 0.98 25.41
N LEU A 123 -2.07 1.68 24.44
CA LEU A 123 -0.67 2.15 24.52
C LEU A 123 -0.46 3.25 25.57
N ALA A 124 -1.44 4.12 25.79
CA ALA A 124 -1.35 5.20 26.77
C ALA A 124 -1.65 4.73 28.21
N ASN A 125 -2.50 3.72 28.37
CA ASN A 125 -2.86 3.12 29.67
C ASN A 125 -2.03 1.89 30.02
N THR A 126 -1.05 1.52 29.18
CA THR A 126 -0.02 0.58 29.63
C THR A 126 0.90 1.33 30.56
N ASP A 127 0.54 1.33 31.85
CA ASP A 127 1.47 1.66 32.92
C ASP A 127 2.75 0.86 32.66
N SER A 128 3.85 1.58 32.45
CA SER A 128 5.17 1.00 32.25
C SER A 128 5.70 0.28 33.50
N ASP A 129 4.88 0.21 34.56
CA ASP A 129 5.07 -0.59 35.77
C ASP A 129 5.10 -2.11 35.49
N LEU A 130 4.69 -2.55 34.29
CA LEU A 130 4.90 -3.94 33.87
C LEU A 130 6.39 -4.27 33.60
N ILE A 131 7.27 -3.26 33.53
CA ILE A 131 8.71 -3.45 33.33
C ILE A 131 9.45 -3.47 34.68
N ASP A 132 8.95 -2.77 35.71
CA ASP A 132 9.63 -2.67 37.02
C ASP A 132 9.22 -3.74 38.05
N THR A 133 8.26 -4.60 37.69
CA THR A 133 8.04 -5.89 38.36
C THR A 133 8.31 -7.03 37.40
N ALA A 134 9.50 -7.01 36.80
CA ALA A 134 10.14 -8.21 36.30
C ALA A 134 10.50 -9.16 37.48
N SER A 135 9.51 -9.58 38.28
CA SER A 135 9.42 -11.00 38.62
C SER A 135 8.98 -11.73 37.36
N VAL A 136 9.95 -11.90 36.46
CA VAL A 136 10.14 -13.17 35.76
C VAL A 136 10.06 -14.23 36.86
N GLY A 137 8.89 -14.83 37.06
CA GLY A 137 8.55 -15.34 38.40
C GLY A 137 7.56 -16.48 38.44
N CYS A 138 7.54 -17.31 37.39
CA CYS A 138 7.01 -18.68 37.32
C CYS A 138 5.62 -18.90 36.71
N PRO A 139 5.40 -20.05 36.03
CA PRO A 139 6.33 -21.18 35.84
C PRO A 139 6.60 -21.50 34.34
N GLY A 140 7.73 -21.03 33.75
CA GLY A 140 8.32 -21.68 32.58
C GLY A 140 8.51 -20.93 31.23
N ALA A 141 8.65 -19.60 31.24
CA ALA A 141 9.37 -18.81 30.23
C ALA A 141 9.03 -18.94 28.73
N THR A 142 7.90 -18.39 28.27
CA THR A 142 7.83 -17.54 27.06
C THR A 142 6.50 -16.77 27.04
N GLY A 143 6.50 -15.56 27.61
CA GLY A 143 5.63 -14.42 27.26
C GLY A 143 4.09 -14.53 27.21
N MET A 144 3.44 -15.69 27.28
CA MET A 144 2.02 -15.82 26.97
C MET A 144 1.29 -16.79 27.92
N ARG A 145 1.06 -16.37 29.18
CA ARG A 145 0.27 -17.10 30.20
C ARG A 145 -1.10 -17.55 29.72
N PHE A 146 -1.70 -16.83 28.77
CA PHE A 146 -3.01 -17.16 28.22
C PHE A 146 -3.02 -18.59 27.66
N PHE A 147 -2.09 -18.95 26.78
CA PHE A 147 -2.08 -20.26 26.13
C PHE A 147 -1.73 -21.41 27.09
N GLU A 148 -0.83 -21.18 28.05
CA GLU A 148 -0.45 -22.20 29.05
C GLU A 148 -1.61 -22.54 29.99
N THR A 149 -2.35 -21.51 30.42
CA THR A 149 -3.50 -21.68 31.31
C THR A 149 -4.60 -22.50 30.63
N TRP A 150 -4.81 -22.29 29.33
CA TRP A 150 -5.70 -23.12 28.52
C TRP A 150 -5.19 -24.55 28.35
N ALA A 151 -3.89 -24.77 28.12
CA ALA A 151 -3.31 -26.09 27.99
C ALA A 151 -3.51 -26.96 29.26
N TYR A 152 -3.35 -26.37 30.45
CA TYR A 152 -3.62 -27.06 31.71
C TYR A 152 -5.12 -27.33 31.92
N MET A 153 -5.99 -26.39 31.55
CA MET A 153 -7.44 -26.60 31.61
C MET A 153 -7.91 -27.71 30.67
N ILE A 154 -7.41 -27.76 29.44
CA ILE A 154 -7.78 -28.77 28.44
C ILE A 154 -7.21 -30.15 28.81
N SER A 155 -6.01 -30.19 29.37
CA SER A 155 -5.39 -31.46 29.81
C SER A 155 -5.94 -31.99 31.13
N GLY A 156 -6.80 -31.22 31.83
CA GLY A 156 -7.39 -31.61 33.12
C GLY A 156 -6.37 -31.71 34.27
N LYS A 157 -5.14 -31.22 34.06
CA LYS A 157 -4.06 -31.24 35.05
C LYS A 157 -3.96 -29.89 35.75
N ARG A 158 -3.64 -29.90 37.05
CA ARG A 158 -3.37 -28.65 37.77
C ARG A 158 -1.96 -28.14 37.44
N PRO A 159 -1.77 -26.83 37.25
CA PRO A 159 -0.44 -26.27 37.05
C PRO A 159 0.41 -26.48 38.31
N PRO A 160 1.73 -26.75 38.16
CA PRO A 160 2.61 -26.94 39.30
C PRO A 160 2.81 -25.65 40.11
N PRO A 161 3.04 -25.73 41.44
CA PRO A 161 3.35 -24.57 42.26
C PRO A 161 4.68 -23.93 41.85
N CYS A 162 4.75 -22.59 41.91
CA CYS A 162 5.87 -21.79 41.44
C CYS A 162 7.22 -22.15 42.07
N ASP A 163 7.20 -22.76 43.25
CA ASP A 163 8.38 -23.19 44.00
C ASP A 163 9.23 -24.24 43.27
N ALA A 164 8.62 -24.97 42.32
CA ALA A 164 9.28 -25.99 41.52
C ALA A 164 10.27 -25.40 40.50
N TYR A 165 10.03 -24.18 40.00
CA TYR A 165 10.85 -23.53 38.99
C TYR A 165 12.01 -22.71 39.57
N ARG A 166 11.97 -22.38 40.87
CA ARG A 166 13.07 -21.68 41.57
C ARG A 166 14.32 -22.56 41.74
N ARG A 167 14.22 -23.88 41.54
CA ARG A 167 15.29 -24.86 41.81
C ARG A 167 16.02 -25.38 40.58
N LEU A 168 15.72 -24.89 39.38
CA LEU A 168 16.59 -25.18 38.23
C LEU A 168 17.87 -24.34 38.39
N PRO A 169 19.07 -24.93 38.57
CA PRO A 169 20.28 -24.19 38.34
C PRO A 169 20.33 -23.79 36.85
N ASP A 170 20.69 -22.53 36.61
CA ASP A 170 21.04 -21.98 35.31
C ASP A 170 22.17 -22.80 34.68
N GLU A 171 21.84 -23.85 33.94
CA GLU A 171 22.76 -24.41 32.94
C GLU A 171 21.98 -24.76 31.69
N LEU A 172 22.28 -24.03 30.62
CA LEU A 172 22.65 -24.54 29.30
C LEU A 172 22.91 -23.33 28.36
N PRO A 173 23.87 -23.36 27.42
CA PRO A 173 24.86 -24.39 27.08
C PRO A 173 26.33 -23.87 27.05
N GLY A 174 27.29 -24.70 27.44
CA GLY A 174 28.70 -24.51 27.10
C GLY A 174 29.00 -25.11 25.72
N ASP A 175 29.34 -24.23 24.78
CA ASP A 175 29.90 -24.54 23.47
C ASP A 175 31.41 -24.79 23.61
N ASP A 176 31.82 -26.05 23.50
CA ASP A 176 33.23 -26.43 23.57
C ASP A 176 33.53 -27.41 22.43
N GLY A 177 34.00 -26.85 21.31
CA GLY A 177 34.72 -27.61 20.28
C GLY A 177 36.14 -28.00 20.73
N GLY A 178 36.61 -29.14 20.21
CA GLY A 178 38.00 -29.63 20.34
C GLY A 178 38.16 -30.61 21.51
N LYS A 179 38.61 -31.85 21.33
CA LYS A 179 39.54 -32.42 20.36
C LYS A 179 39.33 -33.93 20.29
#